data_AF-A0A1Y3X942-F1
#
_entry.id   AF-A0A1Y3X942-F1
#
_cell.length_a   1.000
_cell.length_b   1.000
_cell.length_c   1.000
_cell.angle_alpha   90.00
_cell.angle_beta   90.00
_cell.angle_gamma   90.00
#
_symmetry.space_group_name_H-M   'P 1'
#
loop_
_entity.id
_entity.type
_entity.pdbx_description
1 polymer ?
#
loop_
_entity_poly.entity_id
_entity_poly.type
_entity_poly.pdbx_seq_one_letter_code
_entity_poly.pdbx_strand_id
1 'polypeptide(L)'
;MSSYELESRLRELRQLQSLIEEAQAEAEAIKDTIKAHMGDAQELRAGEYKVTWKPVTSSRLDSKALKAAAPELVERFTKTVTSRRFCVA
;
A
#
# COMPACT_ATOMS: atom_id res chain seq x y z
N MET A 1 -12.31 -24.49 17.23
CA MET A 1 -11.60 -23.54 18.10
C MET A 1 -12.56 -23.04 19.17
N SER A 2 -12.14 -23.11 20.43
CA SER A 2 -12.84 -22.45 21.54
C SER A 2 -12.64 -20.93 21.47
N SER A 3 -13.52 -20.17 22.13
CA SER A 3 -13.40 -18.71 22.27
C SER A 3 -12.03 -18.29 22.81
N TYR A 4 -11.48 -19.07 23.75
CA TYR A 4 -10.15 -18.83 24.33
C TYR A 4 -9.02 -19.02 23.31
N GLU A 5 -9.11 -20.07 22.49
CA GLU A 5 -8.12 -20.32 21.43
C GLU A 5 -8.18 -19.21 20.37
N LEU A 6 -9.37 -18.74 20.02
CA LEU A 6 -9.54 -17.63 19.07
C LEU A 6 -8.94 -16.33 19.61
N GLU A 7 -9.16 -16.00 20.88
CA GLU A 7 -8.55 -14.82 21.51
C GLU A 7 -7.02 -14.90 21.50
N SER A 8 -6.46 -16.07 21.83
CA SER A 8 -5.01 -16.30 21.79
C SER A 8 -4.44 -16.07 20.39
N ARG A 9 -5.08 -16.63 19.35
CA ARG A 9 -4.66 -16.43 17.95
C ARG A 9 -4.79 -14.99 17.48
N LEU A 10 -5.82 -14.27 17.90
CA LEU A 10 -5.98 -12.84 17.57
C LEU A 10 -4.91 -11.98 18.24
N ARG A 11 -4.53 -12.30 19.48
CA ARG A 11 -3.44 -11.62 20.19
C ARG A 11 -2.10 -11.86 19.50
N GLU A 12 -1.80 -13.10 19.17
CA GLU A 12 -0.60 -13.49 18.42
C GLU A 12 -0.52 -12.76 17.07
N LEU A 13 -1.65 -12.73 16.33
CA LEU A 13 -1.74 -12.01 15.06
C LEU A 13 -1.44 -10.52 15.23
N ARG A 14 -2.05 -9.85 16.22
CA ARG A 14 -1.80 -8.41 16.47
C ARG A 14 -0.34 -8.13 16.80
N GLN A 15 0.30 -9.00 17.58
CA GLN A 15 1.71 -8.85 17.91
C GLN A 15 2.58 -8.96 16.65
N LEU A 16 2.32 -9.95 15.79
CA LEU A 16 3.03 -10.09 14.52
C LEU A 16 2.80 -8.89 13.60
N GLN A 17 1.57 -8.37 13.53
CA GLN A 17 1.27 -7.18 12.74
C GLN A 17 2.03 -5.94 13.23
N SER A 18 2.13 -5.73 14.54
CA SER A 18 2.91 -4.64 15.13
C SER A 18 4.39 -4.75 14.75
N LEU A 19 4.97 -5.94 14.82
CA LEU A 19 6.38 -6.17 14.44
C LEU A 19 6.62 -5.94 12.95
N ILE A 20 5.67 -6.33 12.10
CA ILE A 20 5.75 -6.08 10.65
C ILE A 20 5.67 -4.58 10.37
N GLU A 21 4.77 -3.85 11.03
CA GLU A 21 4.62 -2.41 10.84
C GLU A 21 5.89 -1.66 11.24
N GLU A 22 6.49 -2.02 12.37
CA GLU A 22 7.77 -1.47 12.83
C GLU A 22 8.90 -1.75 11.82
N ALA A 23 9.07 -3.01 11.40
CA ALA A 23 10.09 -3.37 10.42
C ALA A 23 9.86 -2.71 9.05
N GLN A 24 8.60 -2.49 8.66
CA GLN A 24 8.25 -1.75 7.44
C GLN A 24 8.61 -0.27 7.57
N ALA A 25 8.35 0.35 8.71
CA ALA A 25 8.73 1.74 8.98
C ALA A 25 10.24 1.92 8.94
N GLU A 26 11.00 1.00 9.53
CA GLU A 26 12.48 0.99 9.45
C GLU A 26 12.96 0.83 8.01
N ALA A 27 12.37 -0.10 7.25
CA ALA A 27 12.71 -0.31 5.85
C ALA A 27 12.43 0.94 4.99
N GLU A 28 11.32 1.63 5.23
CA GLU A 28 11.02 2.90 4.55
C GLU A 28 12.00 4.02 4.96
N ALA A 29 12.37 4.13 6.24
CA ALA A 29 13.38 5.10 6.67
C ALA A 29 14.75 4.88 5.99
N ILE A 30 15.16 3.62 5.80
CA ILE A 30 16.37 3.27 5.04
C ILE A 30 16.21 3.67 3.57
N LYS A 31 15.07 3.35 2.94
CA LYS A 31 14.79 3.76 1.55
C LYS A 31 14.81 5.27 1.41
N ASP A 32 14.26 6.02 2.35
CA ASP A 32 14.24 7.48 2.31
C ASP A 32 15.64 8.07 2.46
N THR A 33 16.49 7.45 3.29
CA THR A 33 17.92 7.79 3.36
C THR A 33 18.62 7.57 2.01
N ILE A 34 18.30 6.45 1.33
CA ILE A 34 18.84 6.15 -0.01
C ILE A 34 18.32 7.16 -1.04
N LYS A 35 17.02 7.48 -1.05
CA LYS A 35 16.43 8.49 -1.95
C LYS A 35 17.04 9.87 -1.73
N ALA A 36 17.23 10.28 -0.47
CA ALA A 36 17.88 11.53 -0.11
C ALA A 36 19.32 11.59 -0.61
N HIS A 37 20.04 10.46 -0.55
CA HIS A 37 21.38 10.35 -1.13
C HIS A 37 21.38 10.39 -2.67
N MET A 38 20.35 9.82 -3.33
CA MET A 38 20.20 9.87 -4.78
C MET A 38 19.90 11.28 -5.30
N GLY A 39 19.18 12.12 -4.53
CA GLY A 39 18.81 13.47 -4.95
C GLY A 39 18.00 13.44 -6.26
N ASP A 40 18.46 14.19 -7.27
CA ASP A 40 17.85 14.23 -8.61
C ASP A 40 18.28 13.08 -9.53
N ALA A 41 19.20 12.21 -9.08
CA ALA A 41 19.68 11.10 -9.88
C ALA A 41 18.62 9.99 -9.98
N GLN A 42 18.30 9.58 -11.21
CA GLN A 42 17.31 8.54 -11.45
C GLN A 42 17.87 7.12 -11.37
N GLU A 43 19.19 6.96 -11.42
CA GLU A 43 19.89 5.68 -11.29
C GLU A 43 21.15 5.84 -10.42
N LEU A 44 21.34 4.93 -9.47
CA LEU A 44 22.52 4.83 -8.62
C LEU A 44 23.03 3.39 -8.67
N ARG A 45 24.35 3.20 -8.72
CA ARG A 45 24.98 1.89 -8.58
C ARG A 45 25.87 1.88 -7.35
N ALA A 46 25.61 0.95 -6.44
CA ALA A 46 26.41 0.75 -5.23
C ALA A 46 26.84 -0.72 -5.18
N GLY A 47 28.09 -1.00 -5.54
CA GLY A 47 28.60 -2.37 -5.69
C GLY A 47 27.80 -3.16 -6.73
N GLU A 48 27.20 -4.27 -6.30
CA GLU A 48 26.33 -5.13 -7.12
C GLU A 48 24.90 -4.60 -7.28
N TYR A 49 24.48 -3.63 -6.46
CA TYR A 49 23.11 -3.13 -6.46
C TYR A 49 22.90 -2.01 -7.48
N LYS A 50 21.85 -2.16 -8.29
CA LYS A 50 21.31 -1.10 -9.15
C LYS A 50 20.02 -0.57 -8.53
N VAL A 51 20.03 0.70 -8.12
CA VAL A 51 18.86 1.40 -7.58
C VAL A 51 18.34 2.37 -8.64
N THR A 52 17.03 2.36 -8.89
CA THR A 52 16.38 3.30 -9.81
C THR A 52 15.22 4.00 -9.12
N TRP A 53 15.15 5.32 -9.28
CA TRP A 53 14.06 6.14 -8.79
C TRP A 53 13.60 7.08 -9.90
N LYS A 54 12.65 6.61 -10.71
CA LYS A 54 12.13 7.32 -11.88
C LYS A 54 10.76 7.89 -11.58
N PRO A 55 10.43 9.10 -12.05
CA PRO A 55 9.08 9.62 -11.95
C PRO A 55 8.13 8.72 -12.73
N VAL A 56 7.05 8.27 -12.07
CA VAL A 56 6.00 7.47 -12.70
C VAL A 56 4.73 8.31 -12.78
N THR A 57 4.33 8.66 -14.00
CA THR A 57 3.06 9.33 -14.26
C THR A 57 1.97 8.28 -14.43
N SER A 58 1.00 8.24 -13.51
CA SER A 58 -0.18 7.40 -13.62
C SER A 58 -1.40 8.25 -13.95
N SER A 59 -2.01 8.00 -15.11
CA SER A 59 -3.30 8.58 -15.46
C SER A 59 -4.42 7.73 -14.87
N ARG A 60 -5.19 8.30 -13.94
CA ARG A 60 -6.36 7.65 -13.34
C ARG A 60 -7.62 8.38 -13.76
N LEU A 61 -8.68 7.64 -14.01
CA LEU A 61 -9.99 8.21 -14.30
C LEU A 61 -10.53 8.89 -13.04
N ASP A 62 -10.82 10.19 -13.13
CA ASP A 62 -11.50 10.91 -12.07
C ASP A 62 -12.99 10.54 -12.08
N SER A 63 -13.32 9.50 -11.31
CA SER A 63 -14.68 8.99 -11.18
C SER A 63 -15.63 9.99 -10.51
N LYS A 64 -15.13 10.98 -9.77
CA LYS A 64 -15.95 12.05 -9.18
C LYS A 64 -16.33 13.08 -10.23
N ALA A 65 -15.37 13.52 -11.04
CA ALA A 65 -15.63 14.40 -12.19
C ALA A 65 -16.55 13.72 -13.22
N LEU A 66 -16.32 12.42 -13.49
CA LEU A 66 -17.18 11.65 -14.39
C LEU A 66 -18.62 11.54 -13.87
N LYS A 67 -18.81 11.33 -12.56
CA LYS A 67 -20.15 11.30 -11.95
C LYS A 67 -20.86 12.66 -12.04
N ALA A 68 -20.12 13.76 -11.93
CA ALA A 68 -20.69 15.11 -12.06
C ALA A 68 -21.05 15.46 -13.51
N ALA A 69 -20.24 15.02 -14.48
CA ALA A 69 -20.43 15.34 -15.89
C ALA A 69 -21.37 14.38 -16.64
N ALA A 70 -21.37 13.08 -16.30
CA ALA A 70 -22.12 12.03 -16.98
C ALA A 70 -22.53 10.91 -16.00
N PRO A 71 -23.54 11.15 -15.15
CA PRO A 71 -23.99 10.19 -14.16
C PRO A 71 -24.52 8.89 -14.80
N GLU A 72 -25.13 8.97 -15.99
CA GLU A 72 -25.65 7.77 -16.68
C GLU A 72 -24.56 6.78 -17.06
N LEU A 73 -23.35 7.25 -17.36
CA LEU A 73 -22.21 6.38 -17.65
C LEU A 73 -21.70 5.70 -16.37
N VAL A 74 -21.69 6.42 -15.25
CA VAL A 74 -21.30 5.84 -13.97
C VAL A 74 -22.28 4.73 -13.57
N GLU A 75 -23.59 4.92 -13.76
CA GLU A 75 -24.57 3.88 -13.46
C GLU A 75 -24.43 2.65 -14.37
N ARG A 76 -24.16 2.85 -15.66
CA ARG A 76 -24.05 1.75 -16.64
C ARG A 76 -22.76 0.95 -16.56
N PHE A 77 -21.66 1.58 -16.12
CA PHE A 77 -20.32 1.00 -16.15
C PHE A 77 -19.72 0.72 -14.77
N THR A 78 -20.47 0.94 -13.68
CA THR A 78 -20.03 0.54 -12.33
C THR A 78 -20.34 -0.92 -12.07
N LYS A 79 -19.31 -1.71 -11.77
CA LYS A 79 -19.45 -3.09 -11.31
C LYS A 79 -19.31 -3.15 -9.79
N THR A 80 -20.37 -3.55 -9.09
CA THR A 80 -20.29 -3.84 -7.65
C THR A 80 -19.55 -5.14 -7.43
N VAL A 81 -18.42 -5.08 -6.72
CA VAL A 81 -17.65 -6.25 -6.29
C VAL A 81 -17.69 -6.32 -4.77
N THR A 82 -18.26 -7.40 -4.24
CA THR A 82 -18.31 -7.65 -2.80
C THR A 82 -17.09 -8.48 -2.39
N SER A 83 -16.23 -7.92 -1.55
CA SER A 83 -15.13 -8.64 -0.91
C SER A 83 -15.34 -8.70 0.61
N ARG A 84 -14.88 -9.78 1.25
CA ARG A 84 -14.86 -9.87 2.71
C ARG A 84 -13.50 -9.37 3.19
N ARG A 85 -13.51 -8.30 3.97
CA ARG A 85 -12.30 -7.79 4.63
C ARG A 85 -12.14 -8.47 5.98
N PHE A 86 -11.00 -9.12 6.20
CA PHE A 86 -10.58 -9.51 7.52
C PHE A 86 -9.96 -8.29 8.21
N CYS A 87 -10.51 -7.88 9.34
CA CYS A 87 -10.04 -6.74 10.11
C CYS A 87 -10.02 -7.13 11.59
N VAL A 88 -8.93 -6.83 12.27
CA VAL A 88 -8.80 -6.98 13.72
C VAL A 88 -8.52 -5.58 14.25
N ALA A 89 -9.52 -4.97 14.90
CA ALA A 89 -9.41 -3.64 15.51
C ALA A 89 -8.59 -3.70 16.81
#